data_AF-A0AAV2BG30-F1
#
_entry.id   AF-A0AAV2BG30-F1
#
_cell.length_a   1.000
_cell.length_b   1.000
_cell.length_c   1.000
_cell.angle_alpha   90.00
_cell.angle_beta   90.00
_cell.angle_gamma   90.00
#
_symmetry.space_group_name_H-M   'P 1'
#
loop_
_entity.id
_entity.type
_entity.pdbx_description
1 polymer ?
#
loop_
_entity_poly.entity_id
_entity_poly.type
_entity_poly.pdbx_seq_one_letter_code
_entity_poly.pdbx_strand_id
1 'polypeptide(L)'
;MAGHGHSHGGHCEHESEEQPSELGVAYSLYTKIDTENVQCLNEVVEGSGKWVFKPWEKRLETDKFVESDVDEELLFNVPFTGIVKLKGIIVLGGEDTTHPSKMKLFKNRPNINFDDVNTEADEEFEMQPDLDGTLEYPVK
;
A
#
# COMPACT_ATOMS: atom_id res chain seq x y z
N MET A 1 32.05 -47.69 36.56
CA MET A 1 30.86 -47.77 35.69
C MET A 1 30.10 -46.46 35.80
N ALA A 2 29.74 -45.90 34.65
CA ALA A 2 28.72 -44.86 34.38
C ALA A 2 28.73 -43.54 35.20
N GLY A 3 28.83 -42.42 34.47
CA GLY A 3 28.55 -41.07 34.95
C GLY A 3 28.57 -40.08 33.78
N HIS A 4 27.69 -40.27 32.81
CA HIS A 4 27.44 -39.39 31.66
C HIS A 4 26.40 -38.34 32.06
N GLY A 5 26.63 -37.07 31.70
CA GLY A 5 25.65 -35.99 31.90
C GLY A 5 26.06 -34.69 31.24
N HIS A 6 26.06 -34.65 29.90
CA HIS A 6 26.09 -33.39 29.14
C HIS A 6 24.66 -33.02 28.75
N SER A 7 24.10 -32.03 29.44
CA SER A 7 22.82 -31.43 29.09
C SER A 7 23.03 -30.47 27.91
N HIS A 8 22.36 -30.76 26.81
CA HIS A 8 22.38 -29.98 25.58
C HIS A 8 21.54 -28.71 25.80
N GLY A 9 22.17 -27.54 25.68
CA GLY A 9 21.49 -26.26 25.66
C GLY A 9 20.59 -26.18 24.43
N GLY A 10 19.30 -26.42 24.64
CA GLY A 10 18.25 -26.15 23.68
C GLY A 10 17.55 -24.86 24.08
N HIS A 11 17.94 -23.76 23.43
CA HIS A 11 17.10 -22.57 23.37
C HIS A 11 17.33 -21.92 22.02
N CYS A 12 16.58 -22.42 21.03
CA CYS A 12 16.33 -21.72 19.79
C CYS A 12 15.24 -20.67 20.07
N GLU A 13 15.65 -19.53 20.61
CA GLU A 13 14.89 -18.30 20.47
C GLU A 13 15.17 -17.75 19.07
N HIS A 14 14.36 -18.22 18.12
CA HIS A 14 14.17 -17.48 16.89
C HIS A 14 13.14 -16.39 17.20
N GLU A 15 13.58 -15.34 17.90
CA GLU A 15 12.98 -14.02 17.70
C GLU A 15 13.34 -13.65 16.26
N SER A 16 12.51 -14.11 15.33
CA SER A 16 12.53 -13.58 13.99
C SER A 16 12.02 -12.13 14.13
N GLU A 17 12.97 -11.21 14.31
CA GLU A 17 12.85 -9.87 13.74
C GLU A 17 12.64 -10.08 12.23
N GLU A 18 11.39 -10.32 11.86
CA GLU A 18 10.98 -10.57 10.48
C GLU A 18 11.37 -9.33 9.68
N GLN A 19 12.44 -9.45 8.90
CA GLN A 19 12.93 -8.37 8.07
C GLN A 19 11.78 -7.89 7.17
N PRO A 20 11.49 -6.57 7.11
CA PRO A 20 10.35 -6.02 6.37
C PRO A 20 10.32 -6.44 4.89
N SER A 21 11.47 -6.86 4.35
CA SER A 21 11.66 -7.34 2.99
C SER A 21 10.87 -8.61 2.66
N GLU A 22 10.80 -9.59 3.58
CA GLU A 22 10.10 -10.87 3.35
C GLU A 22 8.59 -10.73 3.56
N LEU A 23 8.18 -9.90 4.55
CA LEU A 23 6.78 -9.64 4.86
C LEU A 23 6.07 -8.88 3.73
N GLY A 24 6.73 -7.87 3.13
CA GLY A 24 6.10 -7.06 2.08
C GLY A 24 5.78 -7.84 0.80
N VAL A 25 6.54 -8.90 0.49
CA VAL A 25 6.20 -9.82 -0.62
C VAL A 25 5.02 -10.70 -0.24
N ALA A 26 4.99 -11.24 0.97
CA ALA A 26 3.95 -12.15 1.43
C ALA A 26 2.58 -11.46 1.58
N TYR A 27 2.55 -10.16 1.87
CA TYR A 27 1.32 -9.38 2.11
C TYR A 27 0.93 -8.45 0.96
N SER A 28 1.71 -8.38 -0.12
CA SER A 28 1.37 -7.55 -1.28
C SER A 28 0.06 -8.03 -1.94
N LEU A 29 -0.90 -7.11 -2.07
CA LEU A 29 -2.15 -7.35 -2.79
C LEU A 29 -2.02 -7.12 -4.30
N TYR A 30 -0.83 -6.79 -4.83
CA TYR A 30 -0.66 -6.42 -6.24
C TYR A 30 -1.25 -7.45 -7.20
N THR A 31 -1.01 -8.75 -6.97
CA THR A 31 -1.55 -9.85 -7.80
C THR A 31 -3.06 -10.03 -7.71
N LYS A 32 -3.70 -9.37 -6.74
CA LYS A 32 -5.15 -9.39 -6.51
C LYS A 32 -5.84 -8.15 -7.05
N ILE A 33 -5.11 -7.10 -7.42
CA ILE A 33 -5.68 -5.90 -8.02
C ILE A 33 -6.00 -6.19 -9.49
N ASP A 34 -7.21 -5.83 -9.90
CA ASP A 34 -7.59 -5.83 -11.31
C ASP A 34 -7.11 -4.53 -11.97
N THR A 35 -5.81 -4.49 -12.29
CA THR A 35 -5.13 -3.29 -12.80
C THR A 35 -5.69 -2.79 -14.14
N GLU A 36 -6.32 -3.66 -14.93
CA GLU A 36 -6.95 -3.27 -16.19
C GLU A 36 -8.18 -2.40 -15.96
N ASN A 37 -8.94 -2.69 -14.89
CA ASN A 37 -10.17 -1.98 -14.53
C ASN A 37 -9.99 -0.93 -13.41
N VAL A 38 -8.76 -0.67 -12.96
CA VAL A 38 -8.47 0.48 -12.09
C VAL A 38 -8.88 1.77 -12.80
N GLN A 39 -9.59 2.64 -12.08
CA GLN A 39 -9.93 3.98 -12.57
C GLN A 39 -9.30 5.01 -11.66
N CYS A 40 -8.67 6.02 -12.26
CA CYS A 40 -8.16 7.19 -11.57
C CYS A 40 -8.88 8.42 -12.13
N LEU A 41 -9.44 9.25 -11.25
CA LEU A 41 -10.07 10.52 -11.64
C LEU A 41 -9.13 11.68 -11.27
N ASN A 42 -9.21 12.75 -12.08
CA ASN A 42 -8.36 13.94 -12.00
C ASN A 42 -6.86 13.68 -12.27
N GLU A 43 -6.52 12.64 -13.04
CA GLU A 43 -5.15 12.41 -13.52
C GLU A 43 -4.83 13.28 -14.75
N VAL A 44 -3.63 13.88 -14.79
CA VAL A 44 -3.14 14.67 -15.95
C VAL A 44 -3.08 13.81 -17.22
N VAL A 45 -2.58 12.59 -17.07
CA VAL A 45 -2.43 11.64 -18.17
C VAL A 45 -3.41 10.50 -17.95
N GLU A 46 -4.35 10.34 -18.89
CA GLU A 46 -5.37 9.29 -18.83
C GLU A 46 -4.72 7.89 -18.70
N GLY A 47 -5.13 7.14 -17.67
CA GLY A 47 -4.62 5.81 -17.35
C GLY A 47 -3.31 5.77 -16.58
N SER A 48 -2.70 6.91 -16.23
CA SER A 48 -1.44 6.96 -15.46
C SER A 48 -1.57 6.44 -14.04
N GLY A 49 -2.74 6.58 -13.40
CA GLY A 49 -3.02 6.02 -12.09
C GLY A 49 -2.95 4.50 -12.03
N LYS A 50 -2.97 3.79 -13.17
CA LYS A 50 -2.73 2.34 -13.21
C LYS A 50 -1.24 2.01 -13.02
N TRP A 51 -0.35 2.92 -13.41
CA TRP A 51 1.08 2.66 -13.44
C TRP A 51 1.73 2.66 -12.06
N VAL A 52 1.09 3.30 -11.08
CA VAL A 52 1.63 3.39 -9.71
C VAL A 52 1.45 2.10 -8.92
N PHE A 53 0.56 1.20 -9.35
CA PHE A 53 0.45 -0.15 -8.81
C PHE A 53 1.56 -1.02 -9.39
N LYS A 54 2.50 -1.43 -8.53
CA LYS A 54 3.72 -2.15 -8.90
C LYS A 54 3.93 -3.40 -8.04
N PRO A 55 4.65 -4.42 -8.54
CA PRO A 55 5.17 -5.49 -7.71
C PRO A 55 6.06 -4.94 -6.58
N TRP A 56 6.10 -5.65 -5.45
CA TRP A 56 6.88 -5.23 -4.26
C TRP A 56 8.35 -4.91 -4.58
N GLU A 57 8.99 -5.71 -5.43
CA GLU A 57 10.40 -5.54 -5.83
C GLU A 57 10.65 -4.24 -6.61
N LYS A 58 9.61 -3.74 -7.28
CA LYS A 58 9.64 -2.57 -8.17
C LYS A 58 9.03 -1.31 -7.52
N ARG A 59 8.63 -1.39 -6.26
CA ARG A 59 7.88 -0.33 -5.58
C ARG A 59 8.61 1.02 -5.59
N LEU A 60 9.95 0.99 -5.50
CA LEU A 60 10.82 2.17 -5.49
C LEU A 60 11.14 2.73 -6.88
N GLU A 61 10.68 2.12 -7.98
CA GLU A 61 10.91 2.66 -9.32
C GLU A 61 10.01 3.89 -9.56
N THR A 62 10.59 5.08 -9.68
CA THR A 62 9.84 6.35 -9.83
C THR A 62 9.60 6.79 -11.27
N ASP A 63 10.07 6.01 -12.26
CA ASP A 63 9.88 6.27 -13.70
C ASP A 63 8.40 6.42 -14.09
N LYS A 64 7.50 5.75 -13.35
CA LYS A 64 6.05 5.87 -13.53
C LYS A 64 5.38 6.43 -12.29
N PHE A 65 4.67 7.52 -12.50
CA PHE A 65 3.94 8.28 -11.49
C PHE A 65 2.55 8.69 -12.03
N VAL A 66 1.77 9.29 -11.14
CA VAL A 66 0.48 9.91 -11.42
C VAL A 66 0.50 11.31 -10.83
N GLU A 67 0.00 12.27 -11.59
CA GLU A 67 -0.08 13.68 -11.21
C GLU A 67 -1.52 14.15 -11.39
N SER A 68 -1.97 15.06 -10.53
CA SER A 68 -3.32 15.62 -10.57
C SER A 68 -3.40 16.81 -11.52
N ASP A 69 -4.50 16.94 -12.28
CA ASP A 69 -4.62 17.90 -13.39
C ASP A 69 -5.15 19.27 -12.97
N VAL A 70 -6.34 19.30 -12.37
CA VAL A 70 -7.07 20.54 -12.11
C VAL A 70 -6.78 21.08 -10.71
N ASP A 71 -6.73 20.18 -9.75
CA ASP A 71 -6.58 20.45 -8.31
C ASP A 71 -5.73 19.35 -7.66
N GLU A 72 -5.50 19.43 -6.36
CA GLU A 72 -4.60 18.54 -5.61
C GLU A 72 -5.21 17.16 -5.26
N GLU A 73 -6.42 16.86 -5.71
CA GLU A 73 -7.15 15.65 -5.32
C GLU A 73 -7.08 14.57 -6.40
N LEU A 74 -6.71 13.34 -6.04
CA LEU A 74 -6.82 12.16 -6.91
C LEU A 74 -7.79 11.17 -6.31
N LEU A 75 -8.60 10.54 -7.16
CA LEU A 75 -9.55 9.51 -6.72
C LEU A 75 -9.27 8.19 -7.43
N PHE A 76 -8.93 7.17 -6.65
CA PHE A 76 -8.68 5.82 -7.15
C PHE A 76 -9.84 4.88 -6.83
N ASN A 77 -10.44 4.31 -7.88
CA ASN A 77 -11.29 3.13 -7.76
C ASN A 77 -10.44 1.88 -8.08
N VAL A 78 -10.17 1.08 -7.04
CA VAL A 78 -9.29 -0.10 -7.13
C VAL A 78 -10.10 -1.38 -6.99
N PRO A 79 -10.52 -2.02 -8.11
CA PRO A 79 -11.18 -3.31 -8.05
C PRO A 79 -10.18 -4.43 -7.72
N PHE A 80 -10.66 -5.41 -6.95
CA PHE A 80 -9.91 -6.64 -6.67
C PHE A 80 -10.55 -7.83 -7.39
N THR A 81 -9.72 -8.76 -7.86
CA THR A 81 -10.15 -9.99 -8.56
C THR A 81 -10.73 -11.05 -7.62
N GLY A 82 -10.78 -10.78 -6.32
CA GLY A 82 -11.37 -11.66 -5.32
C GLY A 82 -11.52 -10.96 -3.97
N ILE A 83 -12.02 -11.71 -2.99
CA ILE A 83 -12.17 -11.21 -1.61
C ILE A 83 -10.77 -11.08 -0.99
N VAL A 84 -10.43 -9.88 -0.56
CA VAL A 84 -9.17 -9.57 0.12
C VAL A 84 -9.44 -8.93 1.47
N LYS A 85 -8.47 -9.02 2.38
CA LYS A 85 -8.46 -8.22 3.60
C LYS A 85 -7.33 -7.20 3.47
N LEU A 86 -7.69 -5.93 3.34
CA LEU A 86 -6.74 -4.83 3.35
C LEU A 86 -6.20 -4.65 4.78
N LYS A 87 -4.89 -4.82 4.96
CA LYS A 87 -4.22 -4.67 6.26
C LYS A 87 -3.53 -3.32 6.41
N GLY A 88 -3.06 -2.76 5.31
CA GLY A 88 -2.33 -1.51 5.29
C GLY A 88 -2.18 -1.01 3.86
N ILE A 89 -1.85 0.27 3.74
CA ILE A 89 -1.59 0.97 2.50
C ILE A 89 -0.21 1.62 2.63
N ILE A 90 0.60 1.55 1.59
CA ILE A 90 1.86 2.30 1.50
C ILE A 90 1.71 3.20 0.28
N VAL A 91 2.01 4.48 0.46
CA VAL A 91 1.99 5.46 -0.63
C VAL A 91 3.36 6.10 -0.68
N LEU A 92 4.01 5.98 -1.84
CA LEU A 92 5.29 6.64 -2.11
C LEU A 92 4.99 8.00 -2.75
N GLY A 93 5.67 9.03 -2.29
CA GLY A 93 5.50 10.40 -2.75
C GLY A 93 6.38 11.35 -1.96
N GLY A 94 6.43 12.62 -2.37
CA GLY A 94 7.31 13.63 -1.77
C GLY A 94 8.47 14.06 -2.65
N GLU A 95 8.63 13.44 -3.84
CA GLU A 95 9.51 14.01 -4.87
C GLU A 95 9.03 15.41 -5.24
N ASP A 96 9.99 16.30 -5.46
CA ASP A 96 9.73 17.71 -5.79
C ASP A 96 8.80 18.45 -4.80
N THR A 97 8.78 18.02 -3.53
CA THR A 97 7.95 18.58 -2.44
C THR A 97 6.43 18.36 -2.61
N THR A 98 6.03 17.54 -3.58
CA THR A 98 4.63 17.21 -3.85
C THR A 98 4.27 15.86 -3.24
N HIS A 99 3.21 15.81 -2.43
CA HIS A 99 2.68 14.58 -1.85
C HIS A 99 1.24 14.78 -1.39
N PRO A 100 0.42 13.72 -1.35
CA PRO A 100 -0.88 13.80 -0.70
C PRO A 100 -0.68 14.02 0.80
N SER A 101 -1.42 14.96 1.38
CA SER A 101 -1.41 15.24 2.82
C SER A 101 -2.47 14.43 3.59
N LYS A 102 -3.47 13.92 2.88
CA LYS A 102 -4.60 13.18 3.45
C LYS A 102 -5.08 12.09 2.49
N MET A 103 -5.45 10.95 3.04
CA MET A 103 -6.12 9.87 2.31
C MET A 103 -7.43 9.50 3.01
N LYS A 104 -8.52 9.43 2.24
CA LYS A 104 -9.79 8.85 2.65
C LYS A 104 -9.95 7.48 2.01
N LEU A 105 -10.28 6.49 2.80
CA LEU A 105 -10.52 5.13 2.34
C LEU A 105 -12.01 4.81 2.40
N PHE A 106 -12.54 4.31 1.28
CA PHE A 106 -13.91 3.83 1.17
C PHE A 106 -13.91 2.36 0.75
N LYS A 107 -14.45 1.47 1.58
CA LYS A 107 -14.43 0.02 1.37
C LYS A 107 -15.77 -0.45 0.82
N ASN A 108 -15.74 -1.39 -0.13
CA ASN A 108 -16.93 -2.06 -0.69
C ASN A 108 -17.96 -1.11 -1.36
N ARG A 109 -17.50 0.02 -1.90
CA ARG A 109 -18.32 0.98 -2.64
C ARG A 109 -17.78 1.09 -4.07
N PRO A 110 -18.45 0.52 -5.08
CA PRO A 110 -17.97 0.58 -6.45
C PRO A 110 -18.23 1.96 -7.07
N ASN A 111 -17.30 2.41 -7.93
CA ASN A 111 -17.45 3.60 -8.78
C ASN A 111 -17.75 4.90 -8.02
N ILE A 112 -17.03 5.15 -6.93
CA ILE A 112 -17.10 6.43 -6.21
C ILE A 112 -16.59 7.55 -7.11
N ASN A 113 -17.25 8.71 -7.07
CA ASN A 113 -16.78 9.96 -7.66
C ASN A 113 -16.63 11.05 -6.58
N PHE A 114 -16.20 12.26 -6.98
CA PHE A 114 -15.96 13.38 -6.07
C PHE A 114 -17.23 13.96 -5.39
N ASP A 115 -18.43 13.63 -5.84
CA ASP A 115 -19.66 13.99 -5.11
C ASP A 115 -19.83 13.07 -3.89
N ASP A 116 -19.54 11.78 -4.06
CA ASP A 116 -19.68 10.73 -3.04
C ASP A 116 -18.65 10.84 -1.89
N VAL A 117 -17.47 11.42 -2.13
CA VAL A 117 -16.39 11.55 -1.12
C VAL A 117 -16.72 12.53 0.02
N ASN A 118 -17.82 13.27 -0.11
CA ASN A 118 -18.36 14.12 0.96
C ASN A 118 -19.10 13.33 2.04
N THR A 119 -19.35 12.03 1.81
CA THR A 119 -19.88 11.12 2.82
C THR A 119 -18.81 10.69 3.82
N GLU A 120 -19.23 10.09 4.93
CA GLU A 120 -18.30 9.52 5.91
C GLU A 120 -17.45 8.41 5.27
N ALA A 121 -16.13 8.60 5.36
CA ALA A 121 -15.12 7.62 4.95
C ALA A 121 -15.03 6.50 5.97
N ASP A 122 -14.69 5.29 5.52
CA ASP A 122 -14.48 4.16 6.43
C ASP A 122 -13.25 4.40 7.31
N GLU A 123 -12.19 4.99 6.74
CA GLU A 123 -11.02 5.47 7.47
C GLU A 123 -10.41 6.71 6.81
N GLU A 124 -9.75 7.55 7.62
CA GLU A 124 -9.00 8.70 7.17
C GLU A 124 -7.58 8.67 7.76
N PHE A 125 -6.60 9.04 6.95
CA PHE A 125 -5.19 9.04 7.31
C PHE A 125 -4.58 10.40 7.03
N GLU A 126 -3.82 10.92 7.99
CA GLU A 126 -2.87 12.01 7.75
C GLU A 126 -1.61 11.42 7.15
N MET A 127 -1.23 11.90 5.97
CA MET A 127 -0.14 11.35 5.20
C MET A 127 1.13 12.17 5.41
N GLN A 128 2.27 11.51 5.25
CA GLN A 128 3.60 12.12 5.29
C GLN A 128 4.36 11.73 4.01
N PRO A 129 5.33 12.56 3.58
CA PRO A 129 6.24 12.20 2.50
C PRO A 129 6.98 10.89 2.82
N ASP A 130 7.09 10.01 1.83
CA ASP A 130 7.83 8.75 1.94
C ASP A 130 8.46 8.38 0.60
N LEU A 131 9.77 8.51 0.54
CA LEU A 131 10.59 8.19 -0.64
C LEU A 131 11.09 6.73 -0.63
N ASP A 132 11.10 6.10 0.54
CA ASP A 132 11.70 4.78 0.77
C ASP A 132 10.63 3.67 0.87
N GLY A 133 9.35 4.02 0.85
CA GLY A 133 8.22 3.09 0.94
C GLY A 133 8.21 2.31 2.27
N THR A 134 8.54 3.00 3.35
CA THR A 134 8.68 2.43 4.71
C THR A 134 7.50 2.78 5.62
N LEU A 135 6.73 3.80 5.27
CA LEU A 135 5.57 4.29 6.00
C LEU A 135 4.32 3.53 5.55
N GLU A 136 3.86 2.66 6.44
CA GLU A 136 2.60 1.94 6.27
C GLU A 136 1.48 2.64 7.05
N TYR A 137 0.33 2.79 6.39
CA TYR A 137 -0.92 3.24 6.97
C TYR A 137 -1.81 2.01 7.25
N PRO A 138 -1.82 1.48 8.49
CA PRO A 138 -2.57 0.27 8.82
C PRO A 138 -4.09 0.53 8.80
N VAL A 139 -4.84 -0.42 8.25
CA VAL A 139 -6.29 -0.38 8.10
C VAL A 139 -6.95 -1.24 9.18
N LYS A 140 -8.00 -0.71 9.82
CA LYS A 140 -8.75 -1.38 10.91
C LYS A 140 -9.85 -2.32 10.38
#